data_AF-A0A452YG64-F1
#
_entry.id   AF-A0A452YG64-F1
#
_cell.length_a   1.000
_cell.length_b   1.000
_cell.length_c   1.000
_cell.angle_alpha   90.00
_cell.angle_beta   90.00
_cell.angle_gamma   90.00
#
_symmetry.space_group_name_H-M   'P 1'
#
loop_
_entity.id
_entity.type
_entity.pdbx_description
1 polymer ?
#
loop_
_entity_poly.entity_id
_entity_poly.type
_entity_poly.pdbx_seq_one_letter_code
_entity_poly.pdbx_strand_id
1 'polypeptide(L)'
;MAFLVPFEHNHAHLGNVILVDHSMADQISGETVGEVRAVADMHQRKAEMARHSDAFIALPGGYGTLEELLEVITWAQLGIHHKPVGLLNVDGYYNSLLTFIDKAVEEGFINTSARRIIVLAPTAEELMEKLEVHTYFLTLNLNLNSLRALPRQGGVEAQLGHSGGDRA
;
A
#
# COMPACT_ATOMS: atom_id res chain seq x y z
N MET A 1 14.85 -5.74 4.82
CA MET A 1 13.80 -5.70 5.85
C MET A 1 13.01 -4.42 5.72
N ALA A 2 11.89 -4.48 5.00
CA ALA A 2 10.89 -3.42 5.04
C ALA A 2 10.22 -3.42 6.43
N PHE A 3 10.19 -2.27 7.09
CA PHE A 3 9.46 -2.10 8.35
C PHE A 3 7.97 -1.96 8.02
N LEU A 4 7.15 -2.68 8.78
CA LEU A 4 5.70 -2.54 8.74
C LEU A 4 5.33 -1.48 9.77
N VAL A 5 4.58 -0.47 9.34
CA VAL A 5 3.98 0.49 10.27
C VAL A 5 2.49 0.23 10.30
N PRO A 6 1.93 -0.28 11.41
CA PRO A 6 0.48 -0.28 11.59
C PRO A 6 0.02 1.15 11.88
N PHE A 7 -1.10 1.54 11.29
CA PHE A 7 -1.80 2.79 11.54
C PHE A 7 -3.16 2.46 12.19
N GLU A 8 -3.22 2.37 13.52
CA GLU A 8 -4.51 2.42 14.20
C GLU A 8 -4.94 3.88 14.42
N HIS A 9 -6.16 4.19 13.96
CA HIS A 9 -6.86 5.40 14.39
C HIS A 9 -7.08 5.30 15.90
N ASN A 10 -6.34 6.11 16.65
CA ASN A 10 -6.39 6.30 18.10
C ASN A 10 -5.41 5.38 18.88
N HIS A 11 -4.29 5.98 19.32
CA HIS A 11 -3.18 5.41 20.09
C HIS A 11 -2.22 4.49 19.32
N ALA A 12 -1.00 5.00 19.13
CA ALA A 12 0.13 4.27 18.55
C ALA A 12 0.49 3.03 19.38
N HIS A 13 -0.02 1.87 18.98
CA HIS A 13 0.53 0.59 19.40
C HIS A 13 1.70 0.21 18.47
N LEU A 14 2.80 -0.17 19.10
CA LEU A 14 4.08 -0.47 18.48
C LEU A 14 3.96 -1.60 17.45
N GLY A 15 4.66 -1.45 16.32
CA GLY A 15 4.60 -2.34 15.16
C GLY A 15 4.81 -3.81 15.50
N ASN A 16 3.97 -4.69 14.94
CA ASN A 16 4.13 -6.14 15.06
C ASN A 16 5.33 -6.59 14.22
N VAL A 17 6.24 -7.37 14.83
CA VAL A 17 7.44 -7.92 14.17
C VAL A 17 7.23 -9.39 13.83
N ILE A 18 7.09 -9.71 12.54
CA ILE A 18 6.86 -11.09 12.07
C ILE A 18 8.19 -11.76 11.68
N LEU A 19 8.52 -12.87 12.34
CA LEU A 19 9.78 -13.60 12.20
C LEU A 19 9.62 -14.88 11.38
N VAL A 20 10.72 -15.38 10.80
CA VAL A 20 10.79 -16.69 10.12
C VAL A 20 11.65 -17.62 10.92
N ASP A 21 11.01 -18.64 11.49
CA ASP A 21 11.67 -19.78 12.13
C ASP A 21 12.74 -19.40 13.19
N HIS A 22 13.14 -20.38 13.98
CA HIS A 22 14.04 -20.21 15.12
C HIS A 22 15.48 -19.90 14.66
N SER A 23 15.79 -20.09 13.37
CA SER A 23 17.11 -19.89 12.78
C SER A 23 17.45 -18.44 12.42
N MET A 24 16.46 -17.55 12.32
CA MET A 24 16.68 -16.10 12.07
C MET A 24 16.66 -15.27 13.35
N ALA A 25 16.51 -15.90 14.52
CA ALA A 25 16.58 -15.23 15.82
C ALA A 25 17.93 -14.50 16.01
N ASP A 26 19.02 -15.08 15.48
CA ASP A 26 20.37 -14.51 15.55
C ASP A 26 20.58 -13.26 14.66
N GLN A 27 19.64 -12.96 13.75
CA GLN A 27 19.69 -11.75 12.91
C GLN A 27 18.96 -10.56 13.53
N ILE A 28 18.36 -10.75 14.70
CA ILE A 28 17.69 -9.69 15.44
C ILE A 28 18.71 -9.05 16.36
N SER A 29 19.00 -7.78 16.09
CA SER A 29 19.74 -6.94 17.02
C SER A 29 18.75 -6.14 17.87
N GLY A 30 18.82 -6.27 19.19
CA GLY A 30 17.98 -5.52 20.14
C GLY A 30 16.76 -6.29 20.66
N GLU A 31 16.00 -5.64 21.54
CA GLU A 31 14.74 -6.19 22.07
C GLU A 31 13.66 -6.15 21.00
N THR A 32 12.93 -7.26 20.83
CA THR A 32 11.75 -7.29 19.98
C THR A 32 10.61 -6.53 20.67
N VAL A 33 9.87 -5.75 19.89
CA VAL A 33 8.68 -5.04 20.35
C VAL A 33 7.49 -5.59 19.57
N GLY A 34 6.43 -5.99 20.27
CA GLY A 34 5.24 -6.60 19.67
C GLY A 34 5.21 -8.14 19.73
N GLU A 35 4.32 -8.75 18.97
CA GLU A 35 4.15 -10.22 18.93
C GLU A 35 5.14 -10.86 17.95
N VAL A 36 5.86 -11.89 18.41
CA VAL A 36 6.68 -12.75 17.57
C VAL A 36 5.88 -13.97 17.12
N ARG A 37 5.77 -14.16 15.80
CA ARG A 37 5.15 -15.35 15.21
C ARG A 37 6.17 -16.15 14.42
N ALA A 38 6.19 -17.46 14.63
CA ALA A 38 6.95 -18.38 13.78
C ALA A 38 6.11 -18.77 12.56
N VAL A 39 6.72 -18.73 11.38
CA VAL A 39 6.13 -19.18 10.11
C VAL A 39 7.03 -20.23 9.47
N ALA A 40 6.45 -21.05 8.59
CA ALA A 40 7.13 -22.21 8.00
C ALA A 40 8.21 -21.84 6.98
N ASP A 41 8.03 -20.73 6.27
CA ASP A 41 8.95 -20.29 5.22
C ASP A 41 8.88 -18.77 4.94
N MET A 42 9.77 -18.30 4.06
CA MET A 42 9.85 -16.89 3.67
C MET A 42 8.61 -16.38 2.92
N HIS A 43 7.92 -17.23 2.14
CA HIS A 43 6.71 -16.81 1.44
C HIS A 43 5.57 -16.56 2.43
N GLN A 44 5.39 -17.48 3.39
CA GLN A 44 4.42 -17.31 4.47
C GLN A 44 4.74 -16.06 5.28
N ARG A 45 6.01 -15.81 5.60
CA ARG A 45 6.41 -14.56 6.27
C ARG A 45 5.98 -13.33 5.53
N LYS A 46 6.33 -13.24 4.24
CA LYS A 46 6.01 -12.08 3.40
C LYS A 46 4.50 -11.89 3.28
N ALA A 47 3.75 -12.98 3.16
CA ALA A 47 2.29 -12.94 3.14
C ALA A 47 1.69 -12.45 4.47
N GLU A 48 2.16 -12.95 5.62
CA GLU A 48 1.70 -12.48 6.94
C GLU A 48 2.08 -11.02 7.19
N MET A 49 3.31 -10.64 6.84
CA MET A 49 3.79 -9.25 6.91
C MET A 49 2.90 -8.33 6.08
N ALA A 50 2.62 -8.72 4.84
CA ALA A 50 1.76 -7.96 3.96
C ALA A 50 0.30 -7.95 4.40
N ARG A 51 -0.20 -8.97 5.13
CA ARG A 51 -1.58 -8.98 5.65
C ARG A 51 -1.73 -8.00 6.82
N HIS A 52 -0.76 -7.98 7.72
CA HIS A 52 -0.81 -7.25 8.99
C HIS A 52 -0.24 -5.83 8.96
N SER A 53 0.26 -5.36 7.82
CA SER A 53 0.77 -4.00 7.66
C SER A 53 -0.28 -3.02 7.14
N ASP A 54 -0.16 -1.74 7.47
CA ASP A 54 -0.94 -0.68 6.79
C ASP A 54 -0.09 0.04 5.74
N ALA A 55 1.23 0.05 5.92
CA ALA A 55 2.21 0.57 4.98
C ALA A 55 3.47 -0.31 4.95
N PHE A 56 4.24 -0.18 3.87
CA PHE A 56 5.58 -0.76 3.75
C PHE A 56 6.63 0.34 3.72
N ILE A 57 7.69 0.24 4.52
CA ILE A 57 8.79 1.22 4.50
C ILE A 57 10.12 0.50 4.28
N ALA A 58 10.86 0.86 3.23
CA ALA A 58 12.24 0.39 3.07
C ALA A 58 13.23 1.43 3.62
N LEU A 59 14.09 0.95 4.53
CA LEU A 59 15.28 1.66 4.99
C LEU A 59 16.50 1.27 4.14
N PRO A 60 17.57 2.09 4.11
CA PRO A 60 18.82 1.72 3.45
C PRO A 60 19.28 0.31 3.82
N GLY A 61 19.56 -0.52 2.82
CA GLY A 61 19.89 -1.92 3.02
C GLY A 61 20.26 -2.64 1.73
N GLY A 62 20.82 -3.84 1.84
CA GLY A 62 21.31 -4.61 0.69
C GLY A 62 20.23 -5.35 -0.09
N TYR A 63 20.64 -6.43 -0.78
CA TYR A 63 19.78 -7.19 -1.69
C TYR A 63 18.48 -7.68 -1.06
N GLY A 64 18.49 -8.13 0.20
CA GLY A 64 17.27 -8.58 0.87
C GLY A 64 16.21 -7.47 0.99
N THR A 65 16.61 -6.23 1.28
CA THR A 65 15.67 -5.11 1.30
C THR A 65 15.17 -4.75 -0.10
N LEU A 66 16.03 -4.81 -1.11
CA LEU A 66 15.64 -4.51 -2.50
C LEU A 66 14.67 -5.56 -3.07
N GLU A 67 14.88 -6.84 -2.77
CA GLU A 67 13.97 -7.92 -3.18
C GLU A 67 12.58 -7.73 -2.58
N GLU A 68 12.50 -7.54 -1.26
CA GLU A 68 11.24 -7.28 -0.55
C GLU A 68 10.53 -6.02 -1.08
N LEU A 69 11.28 -4.95 -1.33
CA LEU A 69 10.75 -3.69 -1.87
C LEU A 69 10.14 -3.86 -3.27
N LEU A 70 10.86 -4.51 -4.17
CA LEU A 70 10.40 -4.68 -5.55
C LEU A 70 9.19 -5.61 -5.62
N GLU A 71 9.09 -6.60 -4.73
CA GLU A 71 7.94 -7.48 -4.64
C GLU A 71 6.67 -6.72 -4.23
N VAL A 72 6.72 -5.90 -3.18
CA VAL A 72 5.54 -5.12 -2.75
C VAL A 72 5.16 -4.03 -3.78
N ILE A 73 6.13 -3.42 -4.47
CA ILE A 73 5.82 -2.52 -5.59
C ILE A 73 5.10 -3.28 -6.71
N THR A 74 5.56 -4.48 -7.02
CA THR A 74 4.95 -5.34 -8.06
C THR A 74 3.53 -5.71 -7.68
N TRP A 75 3.27 -6.08 -6.42
CA TRP A 75 1.92 -6.39 -5.95
C TRP A 75 0.98 -5.19 -5.98
N ALA A 76 1.46 -4.01 -5.61
CA ALA A 76 0.71 -2.76 -5.77
C ALA A 76 0.39 -2.47 -7.24
N GLN A 77 1.37 -2.66 -8.14
CA GLN A 77 1.17 -2.49 -9.59
C GLN A 77 0.13 -3.46 -10.16
N LEU A 78 0.08 -4.69 -9.66
CA LEU A 78 -0.91 -5.71 -10.04
C LEU A 78 -2.28 -5.51 -9.36
N GLY A 79 -2.42 -4.54 -8.46
CA GLY A 79 -3.66 -4.29 -7.72
C GLY A 79 -3.96 -5.31 -6.61
N ILE A 80 -2.97 -6.08 -6.17
CA ILE A 80 -3.12 -7.07 -5.09
C ILE A 80 -3.28 -6.37 -3.73
N HIS A 81 -2.68 -5.19 -3.57
CA HIS A 81 -2.94 -4.30 -2.43
C HIS A 81 -2.91 -2.83 -2.85
N HIS A 82 -3.42 -1.98 -1.97
CA HIS A 82 -3.39 -0.52 -2.12
C HIS A 82 -2.64 0.19 -0.98
N LYS A 83 -1.91 -0.57 -0.15
CA LYS A 83 -1.08 -0.05 0.94
C LYS A 83 0.07 0.81 0.39
N PRO A 84 0.37 1.98 0.97
CA PRO A 84 1.47 2.82 0.50
C PRO A 84 2.84 2.17 0.71
N VAL A 85 3.77 2.48 -0.19
CA VAL A 85 5.16 2.01 -0.15
C VAL A 85 6.10 3.20 -0.01
N GLY A 86 6.72 3.33 1.15
CA GLY A 86 7.64 4.39 1.52
C GLY A 86 9.12 4.00 1.38
N LEU A 87 9.95 4.95 0.96
CA LEU A 87 11.41 4.85 0.96
C LEU A 87 11.99 5.96 1.85
N LEU A 88 12.75 5.56 2.87
CA LEU A 88 13.52 6.51 3.68
C LEU A 88 14.88 6.77 2.98
N ASN A 89 14.99 7.92 2.33
CA ASN A 89 16.13 8.28 1.49
C ASN A 89 17.21 9.06 2.25
N VAL A 90 17.77 8.43 3.27
CA VAL A 90 18.88 9.00 4.05
C VAL A 90 20.08 9.22 3.13
N ASP A 91 20.64 10.44 3.15
CA ASP A 91 21.82 10.84 2.36
C ASP A 91 21.76 10.51 0.86
N GLY A 92 20.55 10.41 0.31
CA GLY A 92 20.35 10.10 -1.11
C GLY A 92 20.63 8.63 -1.49
N TYR A 93 20.60 7.70 -0.53
CA TYR A 93 20.85 6.27 -0.74
C TYR A 93 20.09 5.67 -1.94
N TYR A 94 18.81 6.04 -2.10
CA TYR A 94 17.94 5.52 -3.16
C TYR A 94 17.98 6.31 -4.47
N ASN A 95 18.77 7.38 -4.58
CA ASN A 95 18.77 8.24 -5.77
C ASN A 95 19.07 7.45 -7.06
N SER A 96 20.08 6.58 -7.06
CA SER A 96 20.43 5.77 -8.23
C SER A 96 19.32 4.79 -8.61
N LEU A 97 18.65 4.19 -7.61
CA LEU A 97 17.51 3.30 -7.86
C LEU A 97 16.34 4.06 -8.48
N LEU A 98 16.03 5.25 -7.96
CA LEU A 98 14.96 6.08 -8.50
C LEU A 98 15.24 6.53 -9.92
N THR A 99 16.47 6.96 -10.22
CA THR A 99 16.90 7.28 -11.58
C THR A 99 16.73 6.09 -12.54
N PHE A 100 17.07 4.88 -12.08
CA PHE A 100 16.85 3.67 -12.87
C PHE A 100 15.36 3.42 -13.16
N ILE A 101 14.50 3.57 -12.15
CA ILE A 101 13.04 3.41 -12.31
C ILE A 101 12.49 4.50 -13.23
N ASP A 102 12.92 5.76 -13.08
CA ASP A 102 12.52 6.87 -13.95
C ASP A 102 12.89 6.58 -15.41
N LYS A 103 14.08 6.03 -15.64
CA LYS A 103 14.47 5.59 -16.99
C LYS A 103 13.57 4.47 -17.52
N ALA A 104 13.23 3.49 -16.70
CA ALA A 104 12.30 2.43 -17.11
C ALA A 104 10.88 2.97 -17.42
N VAL A 105 10.47 4.08 -16.80
CA VAL A 105 9.23 4.79 -17.15
C VAL A 105 9.36 5.48 -18.52
N GLU A 106 10.46 6.20 -18.75
CA GLU A 106 10.73 6.86 -20.04
C GLU A 106 10.72 5.88 -21.21
N GLU A 107 11.33 4.70 -21.01
CA GLU A 107 11.41 3.64 -22.02
C GLU A 107 10.10 2.83 -22.13
N GLY A 108 9.09 3.13 -21.31
CA GLY A 108 7.76 2.49 -21.38
C GLY A 108 7.65 1.11 -20.74
N PHE A 109 8.67 0.65 -20.01
CA PHE A 109 8.62 -0.61 -19.25
C PHE A 109 7.80 -0.47 -17.96
N ILE A 110 7.73 0.73 -17.39
CA ILE A 110 6.94 1.04 -16.19
C ILE A 110 5.93 2.13 -16.53
N ASN A 111 4.66 1.93 -16.18
CA ASN A 111 3.64 2.96 -16.35
C ASN A 111 3.88 4.11 -15.36
N THR A 112 3.64 5.36 -15.78
CA THR A 112 3.74 6.54 -14.91
C THR A 112 2.90 6.44 -13.63
N SER A 113 1.76 5.73 -13.67
CA SER A 113 0.96 5.45 -12.46
C SER A 113 1.66 4.52 -11.48
N ALA A 114 2.34 3.48 -11.97
CA ALA A 114 3.12 2.56 -11.14
C ALA A 114 4.32 3.28 -10.48
N ARG A 115 4.92 4.26 -11.16
CA ARG A 115 5.97 5.10 -10.56
C ARG A 115 5.52 5.87 -9.31
N ARG A 116 4.22 6.20 -9.22
CA ARG A 116 3.62 6.94 -8.09
C ARG A 116 3.28 6.05 -6.89
N ILE A 117 3.50 4.74 -6.99
CA ILE A 117 3.38 3.80 -5.85
C ILE A 117 4.38 4.18 -4.75
N ILE A 118 5.56 4.67 -5.15
CA ILE A 118 6.66 4.99 -4.25
C ILE A 118 6.50 6.38 -3.65
N VAL A 119 6.44 6.44 -2.32
CA VAL A 119 6.51 7.66 -1.50
C VAL A 119 7.95 7.81 -0.97
N LEU A 120 8.54 8.98 -1.12
CA LEU A 120 9.94 9.25 -0.75
C LEU A 120 10.03 10.38 0.28
N ALA A 121 10.88 10.21 1.30
CA ALA A 121 11.29 11.30 2.17
C ALA A 121 12.70 11.06 2.76
N PRO A 122 13.47 12.12 3.07
CA PRO A 122 14.79 12.02 3.69
C PRO A 122 14.75 11.72 5.20
N THR A 123 13.64 12.00 5.88
CA THR A 123 13.47 11.80 7.33
C THR A 123 12.26 10.92 7.63
N ALA A 124 12.30 10.23 8.78
CA ALA A 124 11.21 9.35 9.21
C ALA A 124 9.92 10.13 9.45
N GLU A 125 10.01 11.31 10.08
CA GLU A 125 8.87 12.19 10.35
C GLU A 125 8.16 12.60 9.05
N GLU A 126 8.91 13.12 8.07
CA GLU A 126 8.35 13.51 6.78
C GLU A 126 7.79 12.31 6.01
N LEU A 127 8.42 11.14 6.13
CA LEU A 127 7.91 9.92 5.50
C LEU A 127 6.56 9.52 6.09
N MET A 128 6.44 9.54 7.42
CA MET A 128 5.22 9.19 8.12
C MET A 128 4.06 10.13 7.76
N GLU A 129 4.29 11.44 7.75
CA GLU A 129 3.29 12.43 7.32
C GLU A 129 2.79 12.15 5.89
N LYS A 130 3.70 11.87 4.95
CA LYS A 130 3.33 11.57 3.56
C LYS A 130 2.52 10.28 3.45
N LEU A 131 2.86 9.24 4.22
CA LEU A 131 2.17 7.95 4.20
C LEU A 131 0.75 8.06 4.79
N GLU A 132 0.56 8.84 5.85
CA GLU A 132 -0.77 9.13 6.42
C GLU A 132 -1.67 9.80 5.39
N VAL A 133 -1.18 10.90 4.79
CA VAL A 133 -1.91 11.65 3.76
C VAL A 133 -2.31 10.74 2.59
N HIS A 134 -1.39 9.90 2.12
CA HIS A 134 -1.64 8.96 1.03
C HIS A 134 -2.77 7.97 1.37
N THR A 135 -2.76 7.44 2.60
CA THR A 135 -3.77 6.50 3.10
C THR A 135 -5.15 7.13 3.19
N TYR A 136 -5.25 8.38 3.67
CA TYR A 136 -6.51 9.11 3.71
C TYR A 136 -7.07 9.36 2.31
N PHE A 137 -6.23 9.80 1.35
CA PHE A 137 -6.68 10.04 -0.03
C PHE A 137 -7.20 8.78 -0.72
N LEU A 138 -6.52 7.65 -0.54
CA LEU A 138 -6.98 6.36 -1.08
C LEU A 138 -8.30 5.94 -0.46
N THR A 139 -8.41 6.01 0.87
CA THR A 139 -9.62 5.61 1.60
C THR A 139 -10.83 6.46 1.19
N LEU A 140 -10.65 7.78 1.06
CA LEU A 140 -11.71 8.69 0.63
C LEU A 140 -12.14 8.41 -0.81
N ASN A 141 -11.19 8.17 -1.72
CA ASN A 141 -11.48 7.86 -3.12
C ASN A 141 -12.19 6.51 -3.29
N LEU A 142 -11.77 5.48 -2.55
CA LEU A 142 -12.43 4.18 -2.57
C LEU A 142 -13.89 4.31 -2.09
N ASN A 143 -14.12 4.99 -0.95
CA ASN A 143 -15.47 5.19 -0.41
C ASN A 143 -16.38 6.01 -1.34
N LEU A 144 -15.84 7.05 -2.02
CA LEU A 144 -16.58 7.84 -3.00
C LEU A 144 -16.96 7.03 -4.24
N ASN A 145 -16.10 6.12 -4.70
CA ASN A 145 -16.39 5.24 -5.82
C ASN A 145 -17.45 4.19 -5.45
N SER A 146 -17.45 3.68 -4.23
CA SER A 146 -18.49 2.77 -3.71
C SER A 146 -19.87 3.44 -3.64
N LEU A 147 -19.93 4.72 -3.26
CA LEU A 147 -21.19 5.48 -3.21
C LEU A 147 -21.75 5.81 -4.60
N ARG A 148 -20.89 5.96 -5.61
CA ARG A 148 -21.31 6.20 -7.02
C ARG A 148 -21.82 4.95 -7.72
N ALA A 149 -21.51 3.75 -7.21
CA ALA A 149 -21.95 2.47 -7.77
C ALA A 149 -23.35 2.05 -7.33
N LEU A 150 -24.02 2.80 -6.44
CA LEU A 150 -25.40 2.53 -6.07
C LEU A 150 -26.35 2.89 -7.24
N PRO A 151 -27.26 1.98 -7.65
CA PRO A 151 -28.21 2.28 -8.71
C PRO A 151 -29.07 3.46 -8.25
N ARG A 152 -29.10 4.52 -9.07
CA ARG A 152 -30.05 5.63 -8.87
C ARG A 152 -31.45 5.02 -8.90
N GLN A 153 -32.13 4.97 -7.76
CA GLN A 153 -33.52 4.54 -7.74
C GLN A 153 -34.30 5.44 -8.70
N GLY A 154 -34.94 4.79 -9.67
CA GLY A 154 -35.63 5.44 -10.78
C GLY A 154 -36.66 6.42 -10.25
N GLY A 155 -36.65 7.64 -10.81
CA GLY A 155 -37.71 8.61 -10.60
C GLY A 155 -39.05 8.00 -11.03
N VAL A 156 -40.06 8.16 -10.19
CA VAL A 156 -41.43 7.77 -10.48
C VAL A 156 -41.92 8.62 -11.65
N GLU A 157 -41.97 8.07 -12.86
CA GLU A 157 -42.68 8.68 -13.98
C GLU A 157 -44.18 8.57 -13.71
N ALA A 158 -44.80 9.72 -13.45
CA ALA A 158 -46.25 9.86 -13.40
C ALA A 158 -46.82 9.56 -14.79
N GLN A 159 -47.50 8.41 -14.92
CA GLN A 159 -48.35 8.11 -16.08
C GLN A 159 -49.54 9.07 -16.10
N LEU A 160 -49.41 10.14 -16.88
CA LEU A 160 -50.54 10.96 -17.32
C LEU A 160 -51.31 10.16 -18.37
N GLY A 161 -52.45 9.60 -17.96
CA GLY A 161 -53.40 8.97 -18.87
C GLY A 161 -53.97 9.99 -19.86
N HIS A 162 -53.65 9.81 -21.14
CA HIS A 162 -54.42 10.36 -22.25
C HIS A 162 -55.02 9.17 -23.02
N SER A 163 -56.28 8.87 -22.74
CA SER A 163 -57.11 8.03 -23.61
C SER A 163 -58.01 8.92 -24.45
N GLY A 164 -57.66 9.10 -25.72
CA GLY A 164 -58.50 9.67 -26.75
C GLY A 164 -58.57 8.72 -27.95
N GLY A 165 -59.80 8.47 -28.44
CA GLY A 165 -60.13 7.76 -29.69
C GLY A 165 -60.38 6.26 -29.50
N ASP A 166 -61.37 5.60 -30.12
CA ASP A 166 -62.25 6.02 -31.20
C ASP A 166 -63.45 5.05 -31.33
N ARG A 167 -64.46 5.53 -32.07
CA ARG A 167 -65.75 4.99 -32.53
C ARG A 167 -65.92 3.47 -32.71
N ALA A 168 -67.11 2.99 -32.31
CA ALA A 168 -68.07 2.24 -33.15
C ALA A 168 -69.49 2.41 -32.59
#